data_AF-A0A0F3MCC3-F1
#
_entry.id   AF-A0A0F3MCC3-F1
#
_cell.length_a   1.000
_cell.length_b   1.000
_cell.length_c   1.000
_cell.angle_alpha   90.00
_cell.angle_beta   90.00
_cell.angle_gamma   90.00
#
_symmetry.space_group_name_H-M   'P 1'
#
loop_
_entity.id
_entity.type
_entity.pdbx_description
1 polymer ?
#
loop_
_entity_poly.entity_id
_entity_poly.type
_entity_poly.pdbx_seq_one_letter_code
_entity_poly.pdbx_strand_id
1 'polypeptide(L)'
;MDYQLLKCKIFNISRNTIYRWKHLKRETGDIKAKPYGPAKGYNAKIDLKEFEELIINHHDKTSKELSIILGNRLQRTRINYYRNY
;
A
#
# COMPACT_ATOMS: atom_id res chain seq x y z
N MET A 1 -41.17 4.52 5.96
CA MET A 1 -39.77 4.31 6.40
C MET A 1 -38.99 3.68 5.25
N ASP A 2 -37.89 4.30 4.82
CA ASP A 2 -37.04 3.78 3.73
C ASP A 2 -36.54 2.36 4.04
N TYR A 3 -36.78 1.42 3.14
CA TYR A 3 -36.39 0.01 3.27
C TYR A 3 -34.87 -0.17 3.47
N GLN A 4 -34.06 0.81 3.03
CA GLN A 4 -32.61 0.83 3.23
C GLN A 4 -32.21 1.25 4.64
N LEU A 5 -32.95 2.17 5.27
CA LEU A 5 -32.70 2.60 6.65
C LEU A 5 -32.95 1.47 7.65
N LEU A 6 -33.97 0.65 7.40
CA LEU A 6 -34.27 -0.53 8.20
C LEU A 6 -33.11 -1.54 8.15
N LYS A 7 -32.53 -1.78 6.97
CA LYS A 7 -31.38 -2.68 6.80
C LYS A 7 -30.12 -2.20 7.52
N CYS A 8 -29.82 -0.89 7.46
CA CYS A 8 -28.66 -0.33 8.18
C CYS A 8 -28.77 -0.54 9.70
N LYS A 9 -29.96 -0.36 10.28
CA LYS A 9 -30.22 -0.53 11.71
C LYS A 9 -30.16 -1.99 12.15
N ILE A 10 -30.76 -2.89 11.38
CA ILE A 10 -30.81 -4.33 11.72
C ILE A 10 -29.40 -4.95 11.72
N PHE A 11 -28.59 -4.64 10.71
CA PHE A 11 -27.27 -5.25 10.55
C PHE A 11 -26.13 -4.44 11.17
N ASN A 12 -26.43 -3.28 11.76
CA ASN A 12 -25.43 -2.32 12.27
C ASN A 12 -24.35 -1.97 11.22
N ILE A 13 -24.78 -1.75 9.98
CA ILE A 13 -23.91 -1.44 8.85
C ILE A 13 -24.23 -0.05 8.32
N SER A 14 -23.19 0.73 8.02
CA SER A 14 -23.35 2.07 7.46
C SER A 14 -24.07 2.03 6.10
N ARG A 15 -24.87 3.05 5.82
CA ARG A 15 -25.52 3.20 4.50
C ARG A 15 -24.49 3.21 3.36
N ASN A 16 -23.32 3.80 3.59
CA ASN A 16 -22.22 3.85 2.64
C ASN A 16 -21.72 2.44 2.25
N THR A 17 -21.61 1.54 3.22
CA THR A 17 -21.23 0.14 2.96
C THR A 17 -22.22 -0.56 2.04
N ILE A 18 -23.53 -0.35 2.24
CA ILE A 18 -24.57 -0.91 1.36
C ILE A 18 -24.44 -0.37 -0.07
N TYR A 19 -24.19 0.94 -0.24
CA TYR A 19 -23.97 1.51 -1.57
C TYR A 19 -22.73 0.92 -2.25
N ARG A 20 -21.61 0.78 -1.52
CA ARG A 20 -20.39 0.17 -2.05
C ARG A 20 -20.60 -1.27 -2.49
N TRP A 21 -21.39 -2.07 -1.75
CA TRP A 21 -21.72 -3.44 -2.16
C TRP A 21 -22.62 -3.50 -3.39
N LYS A 22 -23.61 -2.60 -3.50
CA LYS A 22 -24.43 -2.49 -4.71
C LYS A 22 -23.59 -2.09 -5.92
N HIS A 23 -22.67 -1.15 -5.74
CA HIS A 23 -21.73 -0.73 -6.77
C HIS A 23 -20.84 -1.89 -7.22
N LEU A 24 -20.23 -2.59 -6.28
CA LEU A 24 -19.40 -3.76 -6.55
C LEU A 24 -20.18 -4.82 -7.33
N LYS A 25 -21.40 -5.17 -6.89
CA LYS A 25 -22.25 -6.13 -7.59
C LYS A 25 -22.58 -5.70 -9.03
N ARG A 26 -22.78 -4.39 -9.25
CA ARG A 26 -23.04 -3.85 -10.60
C ARG A 26 -21.81 -3.98 -11.51
N GLU A 27 -20.61 -3.78 -10.97
CA GLU A 27 -19.36 -3.82 -11.74
C GLU A 27 -18.87 -5.25 -12.00
N THR A 28 -18.92 -6.13 -10.98
CA THR A 28 -18.28 -7.45 -11.03
C THR A 28 -19.27 -8.61 -11.11
N GLY A 29 -20.58 -8.34 -10.97
CA GLY A 29 -21.61 -9.38 -10.84
C GLY A 29 -21.60 -10.12 -9.49
N ASP A 30 -20.64 -9.81 -8.60
CA ASP A 30 -20.40 -10.50 -7.34
C ASP A 30 -20.25 -9.48 -6.19
N ILE A 31 -20.50 -9.93 -4.95
CA ILE A 31 -20.29 -9.15 -3.72
C ILE A 31 -19.11 -9.65 -2.89
N LYS A 32 -18.40 -10.68 -3.36
CA LYS A 32 -17.23 -11.20 -2.65
C LYS A 32 -16.22 -10.10 -2.37
N ALA A 33 -15.69 -10.12 -1.16
CA ALA A 33 -14.58 -9.26 -0.79
C ALA A 33 -13.38 -9.52 -1.71
N LYS A 34 -12.60 -8.47 -1.98
CA LYS A 34 -11.30 -8.66 -2.62
C LYS A 34 -10.47 -9.61 -1.77
N PRO A 35 -9.69 -10.52 -2.38
CA PRO A 35 -8.85 -11.45 -1.62
C PRO A 35 -7.97 -10.65 -0.66
N TYR A 36 -7.93 -11.10 0.60
CA TYR A 36 -7.03 -10.55 1.59
C TYR A 36 -5.61 -10.92 1.16
N GLY A 37 -4.82 -9.91 0.85
CA GLY A 37 -3.42 -10.06 0.49
C GLY A 37 -2.62 -8.94 1.14
N PRO A 38 -1.28 -9.07 1.23
CA PRO A 38 -0.46 -7.93 1.61
C PRO A 38 -0.89 -6.74 0.76
N ALA A 39 -1.27 -5.64 1.41
CA ALA A 39 -1.54 -4.38 0.72
C ALA A 39 -0.41 -4.18 -0.29
N LYS A 40 -0.72 -3.86 -1.56
CA LYS A 40 0.29 -3.69 -2.62
C LYS A 40 1.43 -2.85 -2.08
N GLY A 41 2.48 -3.51 -1.59
CA GLY A 41 3.66 -2.86 -1.08
C GLY A 41 4.34 -2.23 -2.28
N TYR A 42 5.04 -1.12 -2.05
CA TYR A 42 5.97 -0.62 -3.05
C TYR A 42 7.04 -1.69 -3.29
N ASN A 43 6.83 -2.52 -4.33
CA ASN A 43 7.77 -3.53 -4.81
C ASN A 43 8.81 -2.85 -5.71
N ALA A 44 9.50 -1.85 -5.16
CA ALA A 44 10.73 -1.39 -5.80
C ALA A 44 11.73 -2.55 -5.72
N LYS A 45 11.88 -3.28 -6.83
CA LYS A 45 12.99 -4.20 -7.04
C LYS A 45 14.23 -3.32 -7.19
N ILE A 46 15.11 -3.35 -6.20
CA ILE A 46 16.47 -2.82 -6.35
C ILE A 46 17.41 -4.01 -6.49
N ASP A 47 18.42 -3.88 -7.33
CA ASP A 47 19.52 -4.82 -7.33
C ASP A 47 20.40 -4.55 -6.10
N LEU A 48 20.72 -5.58 -5.32
CA LEU A 48 21.49 -5.42 -4.09
C LEU A 48 22.90 -4.89 -4.38
N LYS A 49 23.48 -5.31 -5.51
CA LYS A 49 24.82 -4.88 -5.93
C LYS A 49 24.87 -3.39 -6.27
N GLU A 50 23.88 -2.91 -7.02
CA GLU A 50 23.71 -1.47 -7.32
C GLU A 50 23.59 -0.65 -6.02
N PHE A 51 22.87 -1.19 -5.02
CA PHE A 51 22.74 -0.54 -3.73
C PHE A 51 24.04 -0.52 -2.93
N GLU A 52 24.79 -1.64 -2.89
CA GLU A 52 26.10 -1.70 -2.23
C GLU A 52 27.10 -0.69 -2.82
N GLU A 53 27.20 -0.64 -4.16
CA GLU A 53 28.07 0.32 -4.85
C GLU A 53 27.67 1.78 -4.53
N LEU A 54 26.36 2.07 -4.48
CA LEU A 54 25.84 3.37 -4.08
C LEU A 54 26.23 3.75 -2.65
N ILE A 55 26.17 2.80 -1.71
CA ILE A 55 26.54 3.03 -0.31
C ILE A 55 28.04 3.28 -0.17
N ILE A 56 28.88 2.53 -0.90
CA ILE A 56 30.34 2.72 -0.90
C ILE A 56 30.71 4.10 -1.46
N ASN A 57 30.14 4.47 -2.62
CA ASN A 57 30.41 5.74 -3.29
C ASN A 57 29.88 6.97 -2.53
N HIS A 58 28.84 6.79 -1.71
CA HIS A 58 28.18 7.86 -0.96
C HIS A 58 28.09 7.55 0.54
N HIS A 59 29.17 7.02 1.11
CA HIS A 59 29.23 6.62 2.53
C HIS A 59 29.01 7.80 3.49
N ASP A 60 29.32 9.03 3.05
CA ASP A 60 29.10 10.29 3.79
C ASP A 60 27.63 10.73 3.82
N LYS A 61 26.79 10.19 2.92
CA LYS A 61 25.40 10.63 2.77
C LYS A 61 24.47 10.01 3.80
N THR A 62 23.48 10.79 4.21
CA THR A 62 22.37 10.31 5.02
C THR A 62 21.40 9.47 4.19
N SER A 63 20.65 8.59 4.83
CA SER A 63 19.66 7.74 4.14
C SER A 63 18.53 8.53 3.46
N LYS A 64 18.32 9.79 3.85
CA LYS A 64 17.39 10.70 3.16
C LYS A 64 17.98 11.17 1.83
N GLU A 65 19.25 11.53 1.81
CA GLU A 65 19.95 11.96 0.59
C GLU A 65 20.10 10.80 -0.39
N LEU A 66 20.43 9.60 0.10
CA LEU A 66 20.46 8.40 -0.74
C LEU A 66 19.10 8.08 -1.39
N SER A 67 18.00 8.32 -0.67
CA SER A 67 16.64 8.18 -1.23
C SER A 67 16.42 9.12 -2.42
N ILE A 68 16.91 10.35 -2.33
CA ILE A 68 16.83 11.35 -3.41
C ILE A 68 17.70 10.93 -4.59
N ILE A 69 18.94 10.47 -4.35
CA ILE A 69 19.86 9.99 -5.39
C ILE A 69 19.24 8.79 -6.14
N LEU A 70 18.56 7.90 -5.43
CA LEU A 70 17.81 6.77 -5.99
C LEU A 70 16.48 7.17 -6.66
N GLY A 71 16.20 8.47 -6.86
CA GLY A 71 14.97 8.95 -7.48
C GLY A 71 13.71 8.65 -6.66
N ASN A 72 13.83 8.62 -5.33
CA ASN A 72 12.79 8.23 -4.38
C ASN A 72 12.20 6.83 -4.62
N ARG A 73 12.94 5.94 -5.32
CA ARG A 73 12.56 4.54 -5.55
C ARG A 73 12.55 3.73 -4.25
N LEU A 74 13.41 4.09 -3.30
CA LEU A 74 13.44 3.53 -1.95
C LEU A 74 13.20 4.60 -0.90
N GLN A 75 12.34 4.29 0.07
CA GLN A 75 12.14 5.13 1.25
C GLN A 75 13.31 5.01 2.23
N ARG A 76 13.55 6.08 3.00
CA ARG A 76 14.59 6.15 4.05
C ARG A 76 14.61 4.94 4.98
N THR A 77 13.44 4.43 5.37
CA THR A 77 13.29 3.28 6.29
C THR A 77 13.85 2.00 5.69
N ARG A 78 13.67 1.76 4.39
CA ARG A 78 14.27 0.63 3.68
C ARG A 78 15.78 0.78 3.53
N ILE A 79 16.26 1.97 3.21
CA ILE A 79 17.71 2.23 3.10
C ILE A 79 18.40 1.96 4.44
N ASN A 80 17.78 2.36 5.56
CA ASN A 80 18.29 2.04 6.90
C ASN A 80 18.29 0.54 7.20
N TYR A 81 17.24 -0.18 6.78
CA TYR A 81 17.19 -1.64 6.95
C TYR A 81 18.37 -2.32 6.25
N TYR A 82 18.68 -1.93 5.01
CA TYR A 82 19.80 -2.51 4.27
C TYR A 82 21.18 -2.05 4.76
N ARG A 83 21.31 -0.87 5.38
CA ARG A 83 22.58 -0.40 5.99
C ARG A 83 22.96 -1.12 7.27
N ASN A 84 21.99 -1.71 7.98
CA ASN A 84 22.20 -2.37 9.26
C ASN A 84 22.35 -3.90 9.15
N TYR A 85 22.22 -4.45 7.94
CA TYR A 85 22.49 -5.84 7.60
C TYR A 85 23.93 -5.97 7.09
#